data_AF-A0A7L9BSE4-F1
#
_entry.id   AF-A0A7L9BSE4-F1
#
_cell.length_a   1.000
_cell.length_b   1.000
_cell.length_c   1.000
_cell.angle_alpha   90.00
_cell.angle_beta   90.00
_cell.angle_gamma   90.00
#
_symmetry.space_group_name_H-M   'P 1'
#
loop_
_entity.id
_entity.type
_entity.pdbx_description
1 polymer ?
#
loop_
_entity_poly.entity_id
_entity_poly.type
_entity_poly.pdbx_seq_one_letter_code
_entity_poly.pdbx_strand_id
1 'polypeptide(L)'
;MTNAGATMQAQDHTKARALVDELLAEFLGKNAHARDLSERLAERTGTRLADWVDSIEVPLTARERARFGAAGFAHRPAPGSPEHHAREGAGLPSLILGNSMTVRVGVRVDSVADFLAAWRLEHPVDGEPFSQFRASLAFHGQYADLHVVERHGYRGFTPVYNSEHQRLMSVRHAETFRRRHRDFGVDDAAESRGVEHTLRMVESAVHDLGRDWACDLFFAAEREYWQRRCRAGLAQKAAQDTLGLGWGNHHRHVYRASERTGVGLSALLGKLGFKETEGGSAGAPASRTFEQPVAGIVVDVEAADGPAGEVARWCALHGESLLQGGLRGLVCRAGITGHGGPGVEPCPIEPKRLEAAVSRGVLKEAEAARLRAEGAEGSIVVRAGVRGAV
;
A
#
# COMPACT_ATOMS: atom_id res chain seq x y z
N MET A 1 -0.07 -24.75 23.88
CA MET A 1 0.92 -24.79 22.77
C MET A 1 1.04 -23.46 21.99
N THR A 2 0.37 -22.38 22.40
CA THR A 2 0.28 -21.12 21.63
C THR A 2 1.32 -20.05 21.98
N ASN A 3 1.94 -20.10 23.17
CA ASN A 3 2.83 -19.02 23.63
C ASN A 3 4.30 -19.15 23.16
N ALA A 4 4.77 -20.39 22.93
CA ALA A 4 6.13 -20.64 22.44
C ALA A 4 6.29 -20.29 20.94
N GLY A 5 5.26 -20.55 20.12
CA GLY A 5 5.28 -20.24 18.68
C GLY A 5 5.30 -18.74 18.38
N ALA A 6 4.51 -17.94 19.13
CA ALA A 6 4.48 -16.49 18.97
C ALA A 6 5.80 -15.82 19.40
N THR A 7 6.41 -16.30 20.50
CA THR A 7 7.70 -15.79 21.00
C THR A 7 8.84 -16.08 20.00
N MET A 8 8.84 -17.27 19.39
CA MET A 8 9.82 -17.66 18.37
C MET A 8 9.66 -16.84 17.08
N GLN A 9 8.43 -16.64 16.59
CA GLN A 9 8.16 -15.80 15.42
C GLN A 9 8.59 -14.34 15.61
N ALA A 10 8.36 -13.79 16.80
CA ALA A 10 8.79 -12.44 17.16
C ALA A 10 10.32 -12.33 17.23
N GLN A 11 10.99 -13.29 17.89
CA GLN A 11 12.45 -13.32 17.98
C GLN A 11 13.12 -13.46 16.60
N ASP A 12 12.54 -14.27 15.72
CA ASP A 12 13.02 -14.42 14.35
C ASP A 12 12.78 -13.14 13.54
N HIS A 13 11.68 -12.41 13.76
CA HIS A 13 11.43 -11.13 13.07
C HIS A 13 12.48 -10.08 13.45
N THR A 14 12.84 -10.00 14.73
CA THR A 14 13.91 -9.11 15.21
C THR A 14 15.26 -9.43 14.57
N LYS A 15 15.63 -10.72 14.46
CA LYS A 15 16.88 -11.13 13.79
C LYS A 15 16.90 -10.76 12.31
N ALA A 16 15.79 -11.00 11.61
CA ALA A 16 15.65 -10.64 10.20
C ALA A 16 15.79 -9.13 9.98
N ARG A 17 15.15 -8.34 10.85
CA ARG A 17 15.24 -6.89 10.80
C ARG A 17 16.66 -6.40 11.07
N ALA A 18 17.31 -6.95 12.09
CA ALA A 18 18.70 -6.60 12.42
C ALA A 18 19.66 -6.89 11.26
N LEU A 19 19.50 -8.02 10.56
CA LEU A 19 20.30 -8.34 9.37
C LEU A 19 20.08 -7.31 8.25
N VAL A 20 18.84 -6.93 7.97
CA VAL A 20 18.54 -5.91 6.95
C VAL A 20 19.15 -4.56 7.33
N ASP A 21 19.00 -4.14 8.58
CA ASP A 21 19.54 -2.87 9.07
C ASP A 21 21.09 -2.88 9.02
N GLU A 22 21.74 -4.00 9.33
CA GLU A 22 23.19 -4.19 9.21
C GLU A 22 23.66 -4.04 7.76
N LEU A 23 23.03 -4.75 6.82
CA LEU A 23 23.36 -4.68 5.40
C LEU A 23 23.20 -3.27 4.82
N LEU A 24 22.14 -2.57 5.22
CA LEU A 24 21.91 -1.19 4.81
C LEU A 24 22.93 -0.23 5.41
N ALA A 25 23.32 -0.41 6.68
CA ALA A 25 24.35 0.43 7.30
C ALA A 25 25.71 0.28 6.58
N GLU A 26 26.12 -0.95 6.27
CA GLU A 26 27.33 -1.22 5.50
C GLU A 26 27.28 -0.59 4.09
N PHE A 27 26.13 -0.70 3.42
CA PHE A 27 25.89 -0.11 2.10
C PHE A 27 25.99 1.42 2.14
N LEU A 28 25.33 2.07 3.10
CA LEU A 28 25.38 3.53 3.29
C LEU A 28 26.77 4.02 3.66
N GLY A 29 27.60 3.17 4.28
CA GLY A 29 29.03 3.42 4.50
C GLY A 29 29.82 3.58 3.19
N LYS A 30 29.39 2.92 2.11
CA LYS A 30 30.09 2.82 0.82
C LYS A 30 29.46 3.65 -0.32
N ASN A 31 28.28 4.24 -0.10
CA ASN A 31 27.59 5.06 -1.09
C ASN A 31 27.11 6.38 -0.47
N ALA A 32 27.85 7.47 -0.72
CA ALA A 32 27.57 8.78 -0.14
C ALA A 32 26.27 9.41 -0.66
N HIS A 33 25.92 9.21 -1.93
CA HIS A 33 24.67 9.71 -2.50
C HIS A 33 23.44 8.99 -1.95
N ALA A 34 23.53 7.67 -1.73
CA ALA A 34 22.47 6.93 -1.05
C ALA A 34 22.30 7.38 0.42
N ARG A 35 23.39 7.82 1.08
CA ARG A 35 23.33 8.43 2.41
C ARG A 35 22.60 9.78 2.38
N ASP A 36 22.92 10.65 1.43
CA ASP A 36 22.19 11.91 1.20
C ASP A 36 20.69 11.66 0.96
N LEU A 37 20.34 10.66 0.12
CA LEU A 37 18.93 10.25 -0.04
C LEU A 37 18.32 9.80 1.29
N SER A 38 19.02 8.99 2.08
CA SER A 38 18.52 8.52 3.39
C SER A 38 18.29 9.67 4.38
N GLU A 39 19.17 10.67 4.40
CA GLU A 39 19.05 11.85 5.25
C GLU A 39 17.85 12.72 4.82
N ARG A 40 17.70 12.95 3.51
CA ARG A 40 16.55 13.70 2.97
C ARG A 40 15.23 12.98 3.17
N LEU A 41 15.21 11.65 3.11
CA LEU A 41 14.02 10.86 3.43
C LEU A 41 13.54 11.14 4.86
N ALA A 42 14.46 11.11 5.83
CA ALA A 42 14.16 11.39 7.23
C ALA A 42 13.69 12.84 7.42
N GLU A 43 14.37 13.81 6.81
CA GLU A 43 14.05 15.24 6.94
C GLU A 43 12.72 15.62 6.26
N ARG A 44 12.48 15.15 5.03
CA ARG A 44 11.36 15.62 4.19
C ARG A 44 10.09 14.81 4.38
N THR A 45 10.21 13.50 4.64
CA THR A 45 9.06 12.59 4.63
C THR A 45 8.84 11.88 5.96
N GLY A 46 9.78 12.01 6.90
CA GLY A 46 9.74 11.31 8.19
C GLY A 46 9.93 9.79 8.07
N THR A 47 10.42 9.29 6.94
CA THR A 47 10.61 7.86 6.67
C THR A 47 12.09 7.50 6.60
N ARG A 48 12.42 6.21 6.78
CA ARG A 48 13.78 5.70 6.68
C ARG A 48 13.98 5.05 5.32
N LEU A 49 15.22 5.01 4.82
CA LEU A 49 15.53 4.30 3.57
C LEU A 49 14.99 2.85 3.57
N ALA A 50 15.12 2.14 4.69
CA ALA A 50 14.64 0.76 4.87
C ALA A 50 13.14 0.57 4.56
N ASP A 51 12.33 1.62 4.67
CA ASP A 51 10.89 1.58 4.43
C ASP A 51 10.56 1.57 2.92
N TRP A 52 11.55 1.92 2.08
CA TRP A 52 11.46 1.98 0.63
C TRP A 52 12.19 0.84 -0.09
N VAL A 53 12.99 0.05 0.63
CA VAL A 53 13.82 -0.98 0.00
C VAL A 53 12.92 -2.09 -0.56
N ASP A 54 13.07 -2.33 -1.86
CA ASP A 54 12.49 -3.46 -2.57
C ASP A 54 13.34 -4.71 -2.39
N SER A 55 14.65 -4.57 -2.62
CA SER A 55 15.60 -5.67 -2.58
C SER A 55 17.02 -5.24 -2.16
N ILE A 56 17.76 -6.21 -1.64
CA ILE A 56 19.19 -6.10 -1.34
C ILE A 56 19.89 -7.31 -2.00
N GLU A 57 20.75 -7.04 -2.98
CA GLU A 57 21.62 -8.02 -3.62
C GLU A 57 23.01 -7.94 -2.99
N VAL A 58 23.52 -9.07 -2.49
CA VAL A 58 24.87 -9.19 -1.92
C VAL A 58 25.64 -10.29 -2.63
N PRO A 59 26.99 -10.31 -2.55
CA PRO A 59 27.79 -11.34 -3.22
C PRO A 59 27.43 -12.76 -2.78
N LEU A 60 27.35 -13.67 -3.76
CA LEU A 60 27.08 -15.08 -3.56
C LEU A 60 28.23 -15.76 -2.82
N THR A 61 28.08 -15.89 -1.51
CA THR A 61 29.04 -16.58 -0.63
C THR A 61 28.31 -17.55 0.30
N ALA A 62 29.01 -18.59 0.75
CA ALA A 62 28.47 -19.52 1.75
C ALA A 62 28.12 -18.79 3.07
N ARG A 63 28.88 -17.76 3.43
CA ARG A 63 28.63 -16.91 4.60
C ARG A 63 27.28 -16.19 4.50
N GLU A 64 27.03 -15.48 3.41
CA GLU A 64 25.77 -14.73 3.24
C GLU A 64 24.56 -15.68 3.17
N ARG A 65 24.69 -16.81 2.48
CA ARG A 65 23.65 -17.85 2.47
C ARG A 65 23.31 -18.34 3.88
N ALA A 66 24.31 -18.59 4.71
CA ALA A 66 24.11 -19.01 6.10
C ALA A 66 23.46 -17.91 6.94
N ARG A 67 23.85 -16.64 6.76
CA ARG A 67 23.24 -15.48 7.44
C ARG A 67 21.75 -15.36 7.10
N PHE A 68 21.38 -15.50 5.84
CA PHE A 68 19.99 -15.42 5.39
C PHE A 68 19.13 -16.51 6.03
N GLY A 69 19.61 -17.76 6.02
CA GLY A 69 18.94 -18.88 6.68
C GLY A 69 18.80 -18.69 8.19
N ALA A 70 19.87 -18.25 8.87
CA ALA A 70 19.86 -18.00 10.32
C ALA A 70 18.90 -16.87 10.74
N ALA A 71 18.65 -15.92 9.82
CA ALA A 71 17.69 -14.83 9.99
C ALA A 71 16.25 -15.21 9.58
N GLY A 72 16.02 -16.44 9.11
CA GLY A 72 14.69 -16.94 8.75
C GLY A 72 14.22 -16.54 7.35
N PHE A 73 15.13 -16.17 6.44
CA PHE A 73 14.80 -15.99 5.03
C PHE A 73 14.83 -17.34 4.30
N ALA A 74 13.72 -17.70 3.66
CA ALA A 74 13.61 -18.94 2.91
C ALA A 74 14.06 -18.74 1.46
N HIS A 75 14.81 -19.70 0.92
CA HIS A 75 15.17 -19.72 -0.50
C HIS A 75 13.92 -19.93 -1.35
N ARG A 76 13.70 -19.00 -2.28
CA ARG A 76 12.49 -18.92 -3.12
C ARG A 76 12.89 -18.35 -4.48
N PRO A 77 13.39 -19.17 -5.41
CA PRO A 77 13.77 -18.70 -6.74
C PRO A 77 12.68 -17.84 -7.39
N ALA A 78 13.08 -16.73 -8.00
CA ALA A 78 12.18 -15.84 -8.73
C ALA A 78 12.74 -15.59 -10.15
N PRO A 79 11.90 -15.22 -11.13
CA PRO A 79 12.39 -14.84 -12.46
C PRO A 79 13.48 -13.75 -12.33
N GLY A 80 14.62 -13.96 -12.98
CA GLY A 80 15.77 -13.06 -12.89
C GLY A 80 16.70 -13.25 -11.68
N SER A 81 16.27 -13.97 -10.64
CA SER A 81 17.07 -14.19 -9.41
C SER A 81 16.90 -15.61 -8.87
N PRO A 82 17.72 -16.59 -9.32
CA PRO A 82 17.65 -17.98 -8.85
C PRO A 82 18.00 -18.12 -7.37
N GLU A 83 18.84 -17.22 -6.84
CA GLU A 83 19.26 -17.17 -5.44
C GLU A 83 18.51 -16.08 -4.67
N HIS A 84 17.20 -15.99 -4.91
CA HIS A 84 16.30 -15.11 -4.19
C HIS A 84 15.85 -15.74 -2.87
N HIS A 85 15.84 -14.94 -1.81
CA HIS A 85 15.45 -15.30 -0.46
C HIS A 85 14.42 -14.29 0.06
N ALA A 86 13.29 -14.80 0.55
CA ALA A 86 12.21 -13.96 1.05
C ALA A 86 11.60 -14.54 2.32
N ARG A 87 10.94 -13.65 3.07
CA ARG A 87 10.13 -14.00 4.23
C ARG A 87 8.71 -13.51 4.01
N GLU A 88 7.76 -14.44 3.93
CA GLU A 88 6.34 -14.11 3.77
C GLU A 88 5.80 -13.33 4.97
N GLY A 89 4.87 -12.39 4.71
CA GLY A 89 4.15 -11.65 5.73
C GLY A 89 4.97 -10.68 6.60
N ALA A 90 6.30 -10.57 6.39
CA ALA A 90 7.17 -9.79 7.27
C ALA A 90 7.35 -8.32 6.85
N GLY A 91 6.89 -7.91 5.66
CA GLY A 91 7.09 -6.56 5.13
C GLY A 91 8.57 -6.19 4.92
N LEU A 92 9.48 -7.16 4.95
CA LEU A 92 10.92 -7.00 4.76
C LEU A 92 11.28 -7.04 3.27
N PRO A 93 12.40 -6.40 2.87
CA PRO A 93 12.89 -6.47 1.50
C PRO A 93 13.29 -7.89 1.11
N SER A 94 13.29 -8.14 -0.20
CA SER A 94 13.86 -9.37 -0.77
C SER A 94 15.37 -9.37 -0.63
N LEU A 95 15.96 -10.51 -0.28
CA LEU A 95 17.42 -10.68 -0.26
C LEU A 95 17.85 -11.54 -1.44
N ILE A 96 18.91 -11.16 -2.14
CA ILE A 96 19.38 -11.84 -3.35
C ILE A 96 20.88 -12.11 -3.20
N LEU A 97 21.31 -13.32 -3.54
CA LEU A 97 22.72 -13.62 -3.69
C LEU A 97 23.11 -13.48 -5.17
N GLY A 98 23.91 -12.46 -5.49
CA GLY A 98 24.34 -12.14 -6.84
C GLY A 98 25.75 -12.63 -7.15
N ASN A 99 26.05 -12.83 -8.43
CA ASN A 99 27.42 -13.18 -8.87
C ASN A 99 28.37 -11.97 -8.89
N SER A 100 27.87 -10.76 -8.62
CA SER A 100 28.66 -9.54 -8.53
C SER A 100 29.28 -9.38 -7.16
N MET A 101 30.46 -8.77 -7.10
CA MET A 101 31.07 -8.32 -5.83
C MET A 101 30.48 -7.01 -5.32
N THR A 102 29.72 -6.30 -6.16
CA THR A 102 29.02 -5.06 -5.81
C THR A 102 27.71 -5.39 -5.10
N VAL A 103 27.51 -4.79 -3.92
CA VAL A 103 26.20 -4.81 -3.24
C VAL A 103 25.25 -3.89 -3.99
N ARG A 104 24.04 -4.37 -4.31
CA ARG A 104 23.00 -3.54 -4.93
C ARG A 104 21.81 -3.39 -4.00
N VAL A 105 21.32 -2.17 -3.83
CA VAL A 105 20.09 -1.89 -3.09
C VAL A 105 19.07 -1.31 -4.04
N GLY A 106 17.93 -1.98 -4.19
CA GLY A 106 16.80 -1.50 -4.98
C GLY A 106 15.82 -0.72 -4.10
N VAL A 107 15.50 0.51 -4.48
CA VAL A 107 14.48 1.35 -3.85
C VAL A 107 13.22 1.35 -4.71
N ARG A 108 12.06 1.05 -4.11
CA ARG A 108 10.79 1.06 -4.82
C ARG A 108 10.31 2.49 -5.04
N VAL A 109 9.90 2.78 -6.27
CA VAL A 109 9.30 4.06 -6.67
C VAL A 109 8.03 3.83 -7.48
N ASP A 110 7.15 4.83 -7.54
CA ASP A 110 5.98 4.79 -8.44
C ASP A 110 6.41 4.87 -9.92
N SER A 111 7.47 5.65 -10.21
CA SER A 111 7.96 5.91 -11.56
C SER A 111 9.48 6.08 -11.53
N VAL A 112 10.20 5.22 -12.26
CA VAL A 112 11.67 5.36 -12.40
C VAL A 112 12.00 6.68 -13.09
N ALA A 113 11.20 7.09 -14.08
CA ALA A 113 11.44 8.33 -14.82
C ALA A 113 11.31 9.58 -13.91
N ASP A 114 10.32 9.60 -13.02
CA ASP A 114 10.10 10.73 -12.10
C ASP A 114 11.24 10.84 -11.07
N PHE A 115 11.74 9.70 -10.59
CA PHE A 115 12.93 9.67 -9.74
C PHE A 115 14.15 10.24 -10.45
N LEU A 116 14.47 9.74 -11.65
CA LEU A 116 15.62 10.21 -12.42
C LEU A 116 15.50 11.72 -12.72
N ALA A 117 14.30 12.21 -13.05
CA ALA A 117 14.05 13.63 -13.27
C ALA A 117 14.24 14.47 -12.01
N ALA A 118 13.72 14.04 -10.85
CA ALA A 118 13.86 14.74 -9.58
C ALA A 118 15.33 14.89 -9.16
N TRP A 119 16.15 13.88 -9.48
CA TRP A 119 17.58 13.86 -9.17
C TRP A 119 18.50 14.31 -10.31
N ARG A 120 17.93 14.70 -11.46
CA ARG A 120 18.65 15.13 -12.68
C ARG A 120 19.67 14.11 -13.16
N LEU A 121 19.26 12.85 -13.20
CA LEU A 121 20.06 11.71 -13.64
C LEU A 121 19.67 11.31 -15.07
N GLU A 122 20.67 10.97 -15.89
CA GLU A 122 20.49 10.60 -17.31
C GLU A 122 20.76 9.10 -17.56
N HIS A 123 20.67 8.28 -16.51
CA HIS A 123 20.93 6.86 -16.62
C HIS A 123 19.88 6.13 -17.48
N PRO A 124 20.28 5.11 -18.26
CA PRO A 124 19.33 4.32 -19.03
C PRO A 124 18.35 3.59 -18.11
N VAL A 125 17.12 3.40 -18.60
CA VAL A 125 16.10 2.64 -17.90
C VAL A 125 16.02 1.25 -18.53
N ASP A 126 16.24 0.23 -17.70
CA ASP A 126 16.00 -1.16 -18.05
C ASP A 126 14.49 -1.44 -18.01
N GLY A 127 13.95 -1.98 -19.09
CA GLY A 127 12.53 -2.28 -19.25
C GLY A 127 11.76 -1.24 -20.06
N GLU A 128 10.78 -1.73 -20.81
CA GLU A 128 9.97 -0.94 -21.71
C GLU A 128 9.03 0.02 -20.95
N PRO A 129 8.67 1.19 -21.52
CA PRO A 129 7.62 2.04 -20.97
C PRO A 129 6.32 1.25 -20.77
N PHE A 130 5.63 1.51 -19.64
CA PHE A 130 4.38 0.82 -19.25
C PHE A 130 4.50 -0.70 -19.10
N SER A 131 5.71 -1.25 -18.98
CA SER A 131 5.93 -2.64 -18.62
C SER A 131 5.75 -2.85 -17.11
N GLN A 132 5.66 -4.11 -16.69
CA GLN A 132 5.48 -4.45 -15.28
C GLN A 132 6.72 -4.27 -14.41
N PHE A 133 7.89 -4.09 -15.02
CA PHE A 133 9.15 -3.94 -14.31
C PHE A 133 10.06 -2.98 -15.05
N ARG A 134 10.44 -1.91 -14.36
CA ARG A 134 11.45 -0.97 -14.85
C ARG A 134 12.45 -0.70 -13.74
N ALA A 135 13.71 -0.54 -14.10
CA ALA A 135 14.74 -0.22 -13.14
C ALA A 135 15.80 0.70 -13.76
N SER A 136 16.52 1.43 -12.93
CA SER A 136 17.70 2.18 -13.36
C SER A 136 18.71 2.29 -12.23
N LEU A 137 19.99 2.40 -12.57
CA LEU A 137 21.01 2.82 -11.62
C LEU A 137 20.73 4.28 -11.22
N ALA A 138 20.61 4.54 -9.92
CA ALA A 138 20.49 5.89 -9.39
C ALA A 138 21.85 6.45 -8.97
N PHE A 139 22.55 5.73 -8.09
CA PHE A 139 23.82 6.20 -7.55
C PHE A 139 24.86 5.08 -7.48
N HIS A 140 26.03 5.34 -8.06
CA HIS A 140 27.19 4.47 -7.93
C HIS A 140 28.00 4.80 -6.67
N GLY A 141 28.53 3.78 -6.02
CA GLY A 141 29.39 3.87 -4.84
C GLY A 141 30.53 2.84 -4.89
N GLN A 142 31.33 2.77 -3.83
CA GLN A 142 32.47 1.84 -3.78
C GLN A 142 31.98 0.40 -3.61
N TYR A 143 31.83 -0.33 -4.71
CA TYR A 143 31.20 -1.67 -4.73
C TYR A 143 29.78 -1.67 -4.10
N ALA A 144 29.05 -0.56 -4.28
CA ALA A 144 27.75 -0.34 -3.67
C ALA A 144 26.87 0.51 -4.59
N ASP A 145 25.91 -0.10 -5.29
CA ASP A 145 25.03 0.57 -6.24
C ASP A 145 23.61 0.71 -5.70
N LEU A 146 23.07 1.93 -5.75
CA LEU A 146 21.65 2.17 -5.51
C LEU A 146 20.91 2.12 -6.84
N HIS A 147 19.90 1.27 -6.93
CA HIS A 147 18.96 1.22 -8.04
C HIS A 147 17.59 1.73 -7.60
N VAL A 148 16.83 2.29 -8.54
CA VAL A 148 15.40 2.55 -8.38
C VAL A 148 14.60 1.57 -9.21
N VAL A 149 13.47 1.12 -8.66
CA VAL A 149 12.69 0.00 -9.18
C VAL A 149 11.20 0.35 -9.18
N GLU A 150 10.59 0.28 -10.35
CA GLU A 150 9.16 0.42 -10.60
C GLU A 150 8.58 -0.97 -10.90
N ARG A 151 7.49 -1.33 -10.22
CA ARG A 151 6.85 -2.65 -10.33
C ARG A 151 5.34 -2.50 -10.42
N HIS A 152 4.75 -3.19 -11.38
CA HIS A 152 3.31 -3.30 -11.53
C HIS A 152 2.87 -4.75 -11.53
N GLY A 153 2.47 -5.25 -10.35
CA GLY A 153 1.98 -6.63 -10.22
C GLY A 153 3.00 -7.69 -10.63
N TYR A 154 4.29 -7.48 -10.34
CA TYR A 154 5.38 -8.37 -10.74
C TYR A 154 6.47 -8.51 -9.67
N ARG A 155 6.91 -9.77 -9.44
CA ARG A 155 7.87 -10.14 -8.37
C ARG A 155 9.27 -10.55 -8.87
N GLY A 156 9.49 -10.68 -10.17
CA GLY A 156 10.82 -11.03 -10.69
C GLY A 156 11.79 -9.84 -10.69
N PHE A 157 13.06 -10.05 -11.00
CA PHE A 157 14.12 -9.03 -10.88
C PHE A 157 14.72 -8.62 -12.22
N THR A 158 14.09 -9.03 -13.31
CA THR A 158 14.49 -8.68 -14.68
C THR A 158 13.29 -8.12 -15.43
N PRO A 159 13.52 -7.25 -16.42
CA PRO A 159 12.47 -6.82 -17.33
C PRO A 159 11.71 -7.99 -17.95
N VAL A 160 10.40 -7.84 -18.07
CA VAL A 160 9.51 -8.80 -18.71
C VAL A 160 9.10 -8.27 -20.06
N TYR A 161 9.03 -9.15 -21.04
CA TYR A 161 8.38 -8.82 -22.30
C TYR A 161 6.87 -8.74 -22.09
N ASN A 162 6.32 -7.53 -22.12
CA ASN A 162 4.88 -7.29 -22.23
C ASN A 162 4.55 -6.95 -23.69
N SER A 163 3.57 -7.63 -24.26
CA SER A 163 3.11 -7.34 -25.63
C SER A 163 2.63 -5.89 -25.76
N GLU A 164 2.71 -5.31 -26.97
CA GLU A 164 2.16 -3.98 -27.25
C GLU A 164 0.70 -3.86 -26.84
N HIS A 165 -0.08 -4.90 -27.08
CA HIS A 165 -1.47 -4.98 -26.66
C HIS A 165 -1.62 -4.85 -25.14
N GLN A 166 -0.87 -5.62 -24.35
CA GLN A 166 -0.92 -5.53 -22.89
C GLN A 166 -0.50 -4.15 -22.37
N ARG A 167 0.56 -3.55 -22.94
CA ARG A 167 0.98 -2.19 -22.57
C ARG A 167 -0.08 -1.14 -22.90
N LEU A 168 -0.78 -1.26 -24.03
CA LEU A 168 -1.91 -0.38 -24.35
C LEU A 168 -3.09 -0.60 -23.40
N MET A 169 -3.40 -1.85 -23.08
CA MET A 169 -4.50 -2.18 -22.16
C MET A 169 -4.20 -1.75 -20.73
N SER A 170 -2.94 -1.73 -20.28
CA SER A 170 -2.58 -1.24 -18.94
C SER A 170 -2.91 0.24 -18.78
N VAL A 171 -2.59 1.06 -19.78
CA VAL A 171 -2.94 2.49 -19.80
C VAL A 171 -4.46 2.67 -19.82
N ARG A 172 -5.18 1.95 -20.70
CA ARG A 172 -6.65 2.04 -20.79
C ARG A 172 -7.35 1.66 -19.49
N HIS A 173 -6.91 0.58 -18.83
CA HIS A 173 -7.48 0.15 -17.56
C HIS A 173 -7.12 1.11 -16.43
N ALA A 174 -5.91 1.66 -16.40
CA ALA A 174 -5.53 2.70 -15.44
C ALA A 174 -6.44 3.95 -15.56
N GLU A 175 -6.66 4.44 -16.79
CA GLU A 175 -7.59 5.55 -17.04
C GLU A 175 -9.02 5.22 -16.63
N THR A 176 -9.45 3.99 -16.88
CA THR A 176 -10.80 3.51 -16.56
C THR A 176 -11.00 3.43 -15.06
N PHE A 177 -10.04 2.92 -14.30
CA PHE A 177 -10.09 2.91 -12.83
C PHE A 177 -10.06 4.31 -12.22
N ARG A 178 -9.23 5.23 -12.76
CA ARG A 178 -9.17 6.62 -12.31
C ARG A 178 -10.48 7.37 -12.51
N ARG A 179 -11.18 7.09 -13.61
CA ARG A 179 -12.47 7.70 -13.99
C ARG A 179 -13.70 6.89 -13.53
N ARG A 180 -13.50 5.82 -12.74
CA ARG A 180 -14.57 4.95 -12.25
C ARG A 180 -15.70 5.77 -11.66
N HIS A 181 -16.93 5.51 -12.14
CA HIS A 181 -18.10 6.11 -11.54
C HIS A 181 -18.28 5.50 -10.13
N ARG A 182 -18.35 6.37 -9.12
CA ARG A 182 -18.45 5.98 -7.70
C ARG A 182 -19.78 6.37 -7.07
N ASP A 183 -20.54 7.28 -7.69
CA ASP A 183 -21.76 7.84 -7.10
C ASP A 183 -23.05 7.36 -7.76
N PHE A 184 -23.59 6.26 -7.25
CA PHE A 184 -24.81 5.62 -7.79
C PHE A 184 -26.11 6.14 -7.15
N GLY A 185 -26.04 7.21 -6.36
CA GLY A 185 -27.17 7.73 -5.58
C GLY A 185 -27.25 7.16 -4.16
N VAL A 186 -28.40 7.39 -3.51
CA VAL A 186 -28.66 7.00 -2.11
C VAL A 186 -29.86 6.05 -1.95
N ASP A 187 -30.42 5.55 -3.06
CA ASP A 187 -31.45 4.51 -3.02
C ASP A 187 -30.89 3.16 -2.51
N ASP A 188 -31.79 2.26 -2.11
CA ASP A 188 -31.40 0.98 -1.50
C ASP A 188 -30.61 0.06 -2.43
N ALA A 189 -30.68 0.26 -3.75
CA ALA A 189 -29.95 -0.54 -4.73
C ALA A 189 -28.65 0.14 -5.24
N ALA A 190 -28.40 1.40 -4.88
CA ALA A 190 -27.27 2.19 -5.37
C ALA A 190 -25.91 1.53 -5.07
N GLU A 191 -25.73 1.05 -3.85
CA GLU A 191 -24.49 0.39 -3.42
C GLU A 191 -24.23 -0.90 -4.20
N SER A 192 -25.25 -1.73 -4.38
CA SER A 192 -25.15 -2.98 -5.16
C SER A 192 -24.79 -2.72 -6.62
N ARG A 193 -25.42 -1.72 -7.26
CA ARG A 193 -25.06 -1.31 -8.64
C ARG A 193 -23.61 -0.85 -8.73
N GLY A 194 -23.12 -0.12 -7.72
CA GLY A 194 -21.75 0.35 -7.67
C GLY A 194 -20.72 -0.77 -7.50
N VAL A 195 -21.01 -1.75 -6.63
CA VAL A 195 -20.19 -2.95 -6.46
C VAL A 195 -20.13 -3.74 -7.78
N GLU A 196 -21.27 -4.00 -8.41
CA GLU A 196 -21.35 -4.74 -9.67
C GLU A 196 -20.62 -4.04 -10.81
N HIS A 197 -20.77 -2.71 -10.92
CA HIS A 197 -20.02 -1.91 -11.89
C HIS A 197 -18.51 -2.08 -11.70
N THR A 198 -18.05 -2.03 -10.45
CA THR A 198 -16.62 -2.16 -10.12
C THR A 198 -16.10 -3.56 -10.41
N LEU A 199 -16.88 -4.60 -10.08
CA LEU A 199 -16.52 -5.98 -10.37
C LEU A 199 -16.32 -6.19 -11.87
N ARG A 200 -17.24 -5.70 -12.72
CA ARG A 200 -17.10 -5.82 -14.19
C ARG A 200 -15.85 -5.14 -14.72
N MET A 201 -15.50 -3.97 -14.19
CA MET A 201 -14.26 -3.28 -14.58
C MET A 201 -13.02 -4.09 -14.19
N VAL A 202 -12.99 -4.63 -12.97
CA VAL A 202 -11.89 -5.47 -12.50
C VAL A 202 -11.78 -6.74 -13.34
N GLU A 203 -12.90 -7.40 -13.64
CA GLU A 203 -12.91 -8.59 -14.49
C GLU A 203 -12.33 -8.33 -15.88
N SER A 204 -12.69 -7.20 -16.50
CA SER A 204 -12.12 -6.81 -17.79
C SER A 204 -10.61 -6.60 -17.70
N ALA A 205 -10.12 -5.93 -16.66
CA ALA A 205 -8.67 -5.72 -16.48
C ALA A 205 -7.92 -7.04 -16.22
N VAL A 206 -8.50 -7.92 -15.41
CA VAL A 206 -7.93 -9.25 -15.11
C VAL A 206 -7.87 -10.09 -16.39
N HIS A 207 -8.88 -10.02 -17.26
CA HIS A 207 -8.90 -10.71 -18.53
C HIS A 207 -7.75 -10.26 -19.45
N ASP A 208 -7.52 -8.95 -19.58
CA ASP A 208 -6.55 -8.41 -20.55
C ASP A 208 -5.10 -8.43 -20.03
N LEU A 209 -4.90 -8.23 -18.73
CA LEU A 209 -3.57 -8.00 -18.13
C LEU A 209 -3.14 -9.12 -17.18
N GLY A 210 -4.07 -9.99 -16.80
CA GLY A 210 -3.89 -10.88 -15.68
C GLY A 210 -4.13 -10.18 -14.34
N ARG A 211 -4.26 -11.03 -13.31
CA ARG A 211 -4.74 -10.65 -11.99
C ARG A 211 -3.83 -9.67 -11.25
N ASP A 212 -2.54 -9.94 -11.25
CA ASP A 212 -1.59 -9.22 -10.40
C ASP A 212 -1.36 -7.79 -10.90
N TRP A 213 -1.31 -7.61 -12.22
CA TRP A 213 -1.19 -6.29 -12.83
C TRP A 213 -2.49 -5.48 -12.68
N ALA A 214 -3.65 -6.11 -12.91
CA ALA A 214 -4.94 -5.46 -12.67
C ALA A 214 -5.10 -5.00 -11.21
N CYS A 215 -4.63 -5.79 -10.25
CA CYS A 215 -4.60 -5.43 -8.83
C CYS A 215 -3.78 -4.17 -8.58
N ASP A 216 -2.54 -4.14 -9.09
CA ASP A 216 -1.65 -2.98 -8.92
C ASP A 216 -2.27 -1.69 -9.46
N LEU A 217 -2.80 -1.73 -10.69
CA LEU A 217 -3.45 -0.59 -11.32
C LEU A 217 -4.72 -0.14 -10.58
N PHE A 218 -5.52 -1.08 -10.09
CA PHE A 218 -6.71 -0.78 -9.31
C PHE A 218 -6.34 -0.01 -8.03
N PHE A 219 -5.38 -0.52 -7.25
CA PHE A 219 -4.99 0.12 -6.00
C PHE A 219 -4.20 1.41 -6.19
N ALA A 220 -3.47 1.57 -7.30
CA ALA A 220 -2.90 2.86 -7.68
C ALA A 220 -4.01 3.92 -7.84
N ALA A 221 -5.08 3.60 -8.56
CA ALA A 221 -6.23 4.49 -8.72
C ALA A 221 -6.99 4.74 -7.40
N GLU A 222 -7.08 3.75 -6.51
CA GLU A 222 -7.67 3.92 -5.17
C GLU A 222 -6.85 4.88 -4.30
N ARG A 223 -5.51 4.78 -4.32
CA ARG A 223 -4.62 5.72 -3.63
C ARG A 223 -4.77 7.13 -4.16
N GLU A 224 -4.83 7.31 -5.48
CA GLU A 224 -5.05 8.63 -6.10
C GLU A 224 -6.42 9.23 -5.74
N TYR A 225 -7.46 8.40 -5.67
CA TYR A 225 -8.78 8.85 -5.23
C TYR A 225 -8.77 9.29 -3.76
N TRP A 226 -8.16 8.49 -2.90
CA TRP A 226 -8.01 8.81 -1.48
C TRP A 226 -7.18 10.07 -1.27
N GLN A 227 -6.02 10.18 -1.93
CA GLN A 227 -5.11 11.31 -1.82
C GLN A 227 -5.85 12.61 -2.15
N ARG A 228 -6.61 12.68 -3.24
CA ARG A 228 -7.38 13.89 -3.61
C ARG A 228 -8.36 14.39 -2.53
N ARG A 229 -8.74 13.52 -1.60
CA ARG A 229 -9.72 13.81 -0.53
C ARG A 229 -9.07 13.93 0.86
N CYS A 230 -7.78 13.63 0.99
CA CYS A 230 -7.05 13.61 2.25
C CYS A 230 -5.90 14.63 2.20
N ARG A 231 -5.97 15.74 2.95
CA ARG A 231 -4.92 16.77 2.90
C ARG A 231 -3.61 16.24 3.46
N ALA A 232 -3.67 15.46 4.54
CA ALA A 232 -2.49 14.75 5.04
C ALA A 232 -1.85 13.83 3.97
N GLY A 233 -2.67 13.09 3.21
CA GLY A 233 -2.20 12.27 2.10
C GLY A 233 -1.57 13.09 0.97
N LEU A 234 -2.16 14.24 0.61
CA LEU A 234 -1.59 15.18 -0.36
C LEU A 234 -0.25 15.73 0.09
N ALA A 235 -0.17 16.18 1.34
CA ALA A 235 1.06 16.73 1.91
C ALA A 235 2.18 15.68 1.92
N GLN A 236 1.87 14.46 2.38
CA GLN A 236 2.83 13.35 2.40
C GLN A 236 3.27 12.96 0.97
N LYS A 237 2.35 12.86 0.01
CA LYS A 237 2.71 12.58 -1.39
C LYS A 237 3.58 13.69 -1.97
N ALA A 238 3.22 14.95 -1.78
CA ALA A 238 3.99 16.09 -2.27
C ALA A 238 5.42 16.06 -1.73
N ALA A 239 5.59 15.78 -0.42
CA ALA A 239 6.91 15.63 0.18
C ALA A 239 7.72 14.48 -0.45
N GLN A 240 7.11 13.30 -0.64
CA GLN A 240 7.76 12.15 -1.29
C GLN A 240 8.10 12.42 -2.77
N ASP A 241 7.27 13.19 -3.47
CA ASP A 241 7.48 13.56 -4.87
C ASP A 241 8.62 14.55 -5.08
N THR A 242 8.97 15.35 -4.06
CA THR A 242 10.20 16.17 -4.12
C THR A 242 11.47 15.34 -4.27
N LEU A 243 11.40 14.05 -3.89
CA LEU A 243 12.48 13.07 -4.03
C LEU A 243 12.22 12.07 -5.17
N GLY A 244 11.11 12.23 -5.91
CA GLY A 244 10.70 11.37 -7.03
C GLY A 244 10.28 9.95 -6.63
N LEU A 245 9.78 9.74 -5.41
CA LEU A 245 9.50 8.41 -4.87
C LEU A 245 8.05 7.95 -5.07
N GLY A 246 7.10 8.89 -5.03
CA GLY A 246 5.68 8.58 -5.02
C GLY A 246 5.20 7.82 -3.79
N TRP A 247 4.38 6.79 -3.99
CA TRP A 247 3.85 5.90 -2.96
C TRP A 247 4.60 4.57 -2.86
N GLY A 248 5.84 4.45 -3.36
CA GLY A 248 6.61 3.19 -3.35
C GLY A 248 6.71 2.47 -1.99
N ASN A 249 6.61 3.17 -0.86
CA ASN A 249 6.58 2.61 0.49
C ASN A 249 5.20 2.15 0.98
N HIS A 250 4.15 2.23 0.16
CA HIS A 250 2.80 1.83 0.53
C HIS A 250 2.76 0.36 0.97
N HIS A 251 1.90 0.05 1.94
CA HIS A 251 1.78 -1.31 2.45
C HIS A 251 0.32 -1.73 2.62
N ARG A 252 -0.41 -1.04 3.48
CA ARG A 252 -1.71 -1.48 3.97
C ARG A 252 -2.78 -0.43 3.70
N HIS A 253 -3.84 -0.85 3.03
CA HIS A 253 -5.00 -0.03 2.67
C HIS A 253 -6.16 -0.39 3.60
N VAL A 254 -6.79 0.60 4.21
CA VAL A 254 -7.88 0.37 5.15
C VAL A 254 -9.21 0.74 4.50
N TYR A 255 -10.08 -0.26 4.37
CA TYR A 255 -11.44 -0.14 3.85
C TYR A 255 -12.44 -0.23 4.99
N ARG A 256 -13.50 0.58 4.89
CA ARG A 256 -14.71 0.47 5.68
C ARG A 256 -15.85 0.02 4.79
N ALA A 257 -16.55 -1.01 5.21
CA ALA A 257 -17.66 -1.57 4.47
C ALA A 257 -18.84 -1.83 5.40
N SER A 258 -20.05 -1.51 4.93
CA SER A 258 -21.26 -2.05 5.53
C SER A 258 -21.31 -3.57 5.33
N GLU A 259 -22.17 -4.25 6.10
CA GLU A 259 -22.39 -5.69 5.93
C GLU A 259 -22.80 -6.05 4.50
N ARG A 260 -23.66 -5.21 3.90
CA ARG A 260 -24.15 -5.38 2.52
C ARG A 260 -23.05 -5.31 1.47
N THR A 261 -22.14 -4.35 1.58
CA THR A 261 -21.06 -4.17 0.59
C THR A 261 -19.82 -4.99 0.90
N GLY A 262 -19.66 -5.44 2.16
CA GLY A 262 -18.54 -6.25 2.61
C GLY A 262 -18.38 -7.55 1.82
N VAL A 263 -19.48 -8.21 1.46
CA VAL A 263 -19.47 -9.41 0.60
C VAL A 263 -18.94 -9.08 -0.79
N GLY A 264 -19.40 -7.98 -1.38
CA GLY A 264 -18.95 -7.50 -2.68
C GLY A 264 -17.48 -7.11 -2.70
N LEU A 265 -17.01 -6.44 -1.64
CA LEU A 265 -15.60 -6.10 -1.47
C LEU A 265 -14.74 -7.37 -1.35
N SER A 266 -15.13 -8.34 -0.52
CA SER A 266 -14.42 -9.63 -0.43
C SER A 266 -14.37 -10.35 -1.77
N ALA A 267 -15.46 -10.36 -2.54
CA ALA A 267 -15.49 -10.95 -3.88
C ALA A 267 -14.53 -10.24 -4.86
N LEU A 268 -14.47 -8.92 -4.82
CA LEU A 268 -13.54 -8.12 -5.61
C LEU A 268 -12.09 -8.42 -5.25
N LEU A 269 -11.76 -8.47 -3.96
CA LEU A 269 -10.42 -8.81 -3.47
C LEU A 269 -10.01 -10.22 -3.92
N GLY A 270 -10.93 -11.18 -3.86
CA GLY A 270 -10.70 -12.54 -4.37
C GLY A 270 -10.35 -12.55 -5.86
N LYS A 271 -11.06 -11.76 -6.69
CA LYS A 271 -10.76 -11.62 -8.13
C LYS A 271 -9.39 -11.01 -8.39
N LEU A 272 -8.94 -10.10 -7.53
CA LEU A 272 -7.59 -9.50 -7.56
C LEU A 272 -6.50 -10.38 -6.93
N GLY A 273 -6.85 -11.57 -6.45
CA GLY A 273 -5.89 -12.57 -5.98
C GLY A 273 -5.50 -12.43 -4.52
N PHE A 274 -6.26 -11.66 -3.76
CA PHE A 274 -6.04 -11.57 -2.33
C PHE A 274 -6.43 -12.87 -1.64
N LYS A 275 -5.70 -13.17 -0.57
CA LYS A 275 -6.01 -14.25 0.37
C LYS A 275 -6.25 -13.66 1.73
N GLU A 276 -7.27 -14.14 2.43
CA GLU A 276 -7.49 -13.77 3.83
C GLU A 276 -6.36 -14.37 4.68
N THR A 277 -5.80 -13.57 5.58
CA THR A 277 -4.73 -13.97 6.48
C THR A 277 -5.26 -14.05 7.91
N GLU A 278 -5.04 -15.17 8.58
CA GLU A 278 -5.34 -15.33 10.01
C GLU A 278 -4.34 -14.48 10.82
N GLY A 279 -4.73 -13.27 11.22
CA GLY A 279 -3.79 -12.39 11.93
C GLY A 279 -4.26 -10.95 12.07
N GLY A 280 -5.53 -10.73 12.40
CA GLY A 280 -6.01 -9.40 12.78
C GLY A 280 -5.10 -8.81 13.86
N SER A 281 -4.72 -7.54 13.71
CA SER A 281 -3.93 -6.81 14.71
C SER A 281 -4.63 -6.94 16.06
N ALA A 282 -3.94 -7.54 17.04
CA ALA A 282 -4.43 -7.64 18.41
C ALA A 282 -4.83 -6.24 18.91
N GLY A 283 -6.15 -6.01 19.06
CA GLY A 283 -6.72 -4.76 19.60
C GLY A 283 -7.54 -3.88 18.64
N ALA A 284 -7.69 -4.22 17.36
CA ALA A 284 -8.64 -3.53 16.47
C ALA A 284 -10.01 -4.26 16.46
N PRO A 285 -11.15 -3.55 16.31
CA PRO A 285 -12.45 -4.20 16.10
C PRO A 285 -12.37 -5.16 14.91
N ALA A 286 -13.23 -6.19 14.89
CA ALA A 286 -13.19 -7.36 14.00
C ALA A 286 -12.87 -7.02 12.53
N SER A 287 -11.57 -6.89 12.23
CA SER A 287 -11.06 -6.48 10.93
C SER A 287 -10.48 -7.71 10.25
N ARG A 288 -10.89 -7.90 9.00
CA ARG A 288 -10.37 -9.00 8.16
C ARG A 288 -9.21 -8.46 7.34
N THR A 289 -8.06 -9.10 7.45
CA THR A 289 -6.86 -8.74 6.69
C THR A 289 -6.73 -9.65 5.47
N PHE A 290 -6.48 -9.04 4.33
CA PHE A 290 -6.28 -9.69 3.04
C PHE A 290 -4.92 -9.30 2.49
N GLU A 291 -4.16 -10.25 1.93
CA GLU A 291 -2.87 -9.99 1.30
C GLU A 291 -2.85 -10.46 -0.16
N GLN A 292 -2.33 -9.60 -1.03
CA GLN A 292 -1.97 -9.95 -2.40
C GLN A 292 -0.44 -10.12 -2.48
N PRO A 293 0.06 -11.37 -2.59
CA PRO A 293 1.48 -11.65 -2.40
C PRO A 293 2.37 -11.15 -3.54
N VAL A 294 1.85 -10.99 -4.76
CA VAL A 294 2.63 -10.55 -5.92
C VAL A 294 2.78 -9.04 -5.94
N ALA A 295 1.69 -8.28 -5.81
CA ALA A 295 1.71 -6.82 -5.69
C ALA A 295 2.26 -6.35 -4.34
N GLY A 296 2.25 -7.21 -3.31
CA GLY A 296 2.71 -6.85 -1.96
C GLY A 296 1.79 -5.83 -1.29
N ILE A 297 0.49 -5.92 -1.59
CA ILE A 297 -0.56 -5.05 -1.06
C ILE A 297 -1.32 -5.80 0.03
N VAL A 298 -1.50 -5.13 1.16
CA VAL A 298 -2.36 -5.60 2.26
C VAL A 298 -3.60 -4.73 2.31
N VAL A 299 -4.76 -5.34 2.54
CA VAL A 299 -6.04 -4.67 2.71
C VAL A 299 -6.65 -5.10 4.03
N ASP A 300 -6.99 -4.14 4.89
CA ASP A 300 -7.83 -4.40 6.05
C ASP A 300 -9.24 -3.94 5.76
N VAL A 301 -10.20 -4.79 6.08
CA VAL A 301 -11.62 -4.49 5.98
C VAL A 301 -12.19 -4.38 7.39
N GLU A 302 -12.48 -3.16 7.80
CA GLU A 302 -13.28 -2.84 8.99
C GLU A 302 -14.77 -2.98 8.61
N ALA A 303 -15.45 -3.96 9.20
CA ALA A 303 -16.87 -4.20 8.95
C ALA A 303 -17.75 -3.46 9.97
N ALA A 304 -19.01 -3.18 9.58
CA ALA A 304 -19.98 -2.57 10.47
C ALA A 304 -20.50 -3.53 11.55
N ASP A 305 -20.24 -3.22 12.83
CA ASP A 305 -20.81 -3.92 13.98
C ASP A 305 -22.22 -3.38 14.30
N GLY A 306 -23.16 -3.59 13.38
CA GLY A 306 -24.55 -3.15 13.51
C GLY A 306 -24.80 -1.66 13.15
N PRO A 307 -26.07 -1.22 13.15
CA PRO A 307 -26.51 0.04 12.52
C PRO A 307 -26.01 1.31 13.23
N ALA A 308 -25.63 1.22 14.50
CA ALA A 308 -25.15 2.35 15.30
C ALA A 308 -23.62 2.40 15.43
N GLY A 309 -22.90 1.41 14.88
CA GLY A 309 -21.45 1.28 14.99
C GLY A 309 -20.69 2.37 14.24
N GLU A 310 -19.43 2.61 14.63
CA GLU A 310 -18.57 3.63 14.02
C GLU A 310 -18.46 3.48 12.49
N VAL A 311 -18.24 2.25 12.02
CA VAL A 311 -18.13 1.95 10.59
C VAL A 311 -19.46 2.19 9.87
N ALA A 312 -20.60 1.81 10.46
CA ALA A 312 -21.91 2.07 9.87
C ALA A 312 -22.20 3.58 9.72
N ARG A 313 -21.86 4.37 10.75
CA ARG A 313 -21.96 5.84 10.70
C ARG A 313 -21.07 6.42 9.62
N TRP A 314 -19.83 5.94 9.52
CA TRP A 314 -18.89 6.37 8.49
C TRP A 314 -19.44 6.07 7.08
N CYS A 315 -19.91 4.84 6.82
CA CYS A 315 -20.47 4.45 5.53
C CYS A 315 -21.73 5.27 5.19
N ALA A 316 -22.57 5.58 6.17
CA ALA A 316 -23.76 6.41 5.95
C ALA A 316 -23.39 7.84 5.53
N LEU A 317 -22.41 8.46 6.20
CA LEU A 317 -22.02 9.85 5.96
C LEU A 317 -21.12 10.03 4.73
N HIS A 318 -20.19 9.12 4.49
CA HIS A 318 -19.18 9.27 3.43
C HIS A 318 -19.39 8.34 2.23
N GLY A 319 -20.22 7.31 2.39
CA GLY A 319 -20.34 6.22 1.43
C GLY A 319 -19.40 5.08 1.72
N GLU A 320 -19.58 4.00 0.98
CA GLU A 320 -18.78 2.79 1.09
C GLU A 320 -17.34 3.07 0.63
N SER A 321 -16.33 2.48 1.27
CA SER A 321 -14.93 2.72 0.88
C SER A 321 -14.66 2.32 -0.57
N LEU A 322 -15.30 1.24 -1.04
CA LEU A 322 -15.19 0.82 -2.43
C LEU A 322 -15.80 1.82 -3.42
N LEU A 323 -16.68 2.72 -2.96
CA LEU A 323 -17.44 3.67 -3.78
C LEU A 323 -17.01 5.12 -3.48
N GLN A 324 -17.93 5.98 -3.06
CA GLN A 324 -17.70 7.41 -2.82
C GLN A 324 -16.76 7.67 -1.64
N GLY A 325 -16.77 6.79 -0.63
CA GLY A 325 -16.01 6.98 0.59
C GLY A 325 -14.49 6.94 0.37
N GLY A 326 -14.03 6.05 -0.51
CA GLY A 326 -12.59 5.80 -0.72
C GLY A 326 -11.93 5.14 0.49
N LEU A 327 -10.61 5.05 0.48
CA LEU A 327 -9.86 4.48 1.60
C LEU A 327 -10.10 5.29 2.88
N ARG A 328 -10.27 4.59 4.00
CA ARG A 328 -10.22 5.23 5.33
C ARG A 328 -8.80 5.66 5.67
N GLY A 329 -7.80 4.91 5.23
CA GLY A 329 -6.41 5.22 5.48
C GLY A 329 -5.45 4.40 4.63
N LEU A 330 -4.22 4.92 4.53
CA LEU A 330 -3.09 4.27 3.89
C LEU A 330 -1.94 4.21 4.90
N VAL A 331 -1.36 3.02 5.07
CA VAL A 331 -0.23 2.78 5.98
C VAL A 331 0.99 2.37 5.14
N CYS A 332 2.13 3.00 5.42
CA CYS A 332 3.41 2.74 4.76
C CYS A 332 4.25 1.73 5.56
N ARG A 333 5.29 1.16 4.95
CA ARG A 333 6.20 0.21 5.63
C ARG A 333 6.93 0.91 6.79
N ALA A 334 6.89 0.26 7.96
CA ALA A 334 7.56 0.55 9.24
C ALA A 334 7.88 2.03 9.57
N GLY A 335 7.03 2.68 10.36
CA GLY A 335 7.44 3.84 11.18
C GLY A 335 6.55 5.06 11.07
N ILE A 336 5.70 5.13 10.06
CA ILE A 336 4.54 6.02 10.09
C ILE A 336 3.33 5.11 10.08
N THR A 337 2.85 4.79 11.28
CA THR A 337 1.41 4.79 11.41
C THR A 337 1.00 6.15 10.84
N GLY A 338 0.20 6.13 9.77
CA GLY A 338 -0.94 7.03 9.74
C GLY A 338 -1.85 6.72 10.94
N HIS A 339 -1.30 6.68 12.16
CA HIS A 339 -1.96 7.31 13.27
C HIS A 339 -1.94 8.76 12.81
N GLY A 340 -3.00 9.11 12.07
CA GLY A 340 -3.77 10.23 12.56
C GLY A 340 -3.79 10.08 14.07
N GLY A 341 -2.93 10.85 14.74
CA GLY A 341 -3.33 11.42 16.01
C GLY A 341 -4.78 11.90 15.82
N PRO A 342 -5.61 11.79 16.86
CA PRO A 342 -7.06 12.01 16.77
C PRO A 342 -7.36 13.26 15.94
N GLY A 343 -7.79 13.01 14.71
CA GLY A 343 -7.59 13.94 13.60
C GLY A 343 -7.74 13.23 12.27
N VAL A 344 -8.76 12.36 12.17
CA VAL A 344 -9.35 12.05 10.87
C VAL A 344 -9.84 13.40 10.35
N GLU A 345 -9.10 13.99 9.41
CA GLU A 345 -9.56 15.21 8.76
C GLU A 345 -10.93 14.94 8.13
N PRO A 346 -11.86 15.89 8.20
CA PRO A 346 -13.22 15.70 7.73
C PRO A 346 -13.22 15.38 6.24
N CYS A 347 -13.62 14.16 5.88
CA CYS A 347 -14.09 13.90 4.53
C CYS A 347 -15.38 14.72 4.34
N PRO A 348 -15.49 15.53 3.27
CA PRO A 348 -16.69 16.32 3.05
C PRO A 348 -17.92 15.43 3.01
N ILE A 349 -18.94 15.81 3.77
CA ILE A 349 -20.21 15.08 3.87
C ILE A 349 -21.18 15.69 2.86
N GLU A 350 -21.70 14.89 1.94
CA GLU A 350 -22.70 15.38 0.99
C GLU A 350 -24.05 15.60 1.71
N PRO A 351 -24.75 16.73 1.51
CA PRO A 351 -26.03 17.01 2.18
C PRO A 351 -27.07 15.88 2.02
N LYS A 352 -27.17 15.31 0.80
CA LYS A 352 -28.05 14.17 0.50
C LYS A 352 -27.75 12.92 1.34
N ARG A 353 -26.48 12.72 1.74
CA ARG A 353 -26.07 11.59 2.58
C ARG A 353 -26.40 11.82 4.04
N LEU A 354 -26.33 13.07 4.49
CA LEU A 354 -26.75 13.43 5.83
C LEU A 354 -28.25 13.18 6.02
N GLU A 355 -29.07 13.59 5.06
CA GLU A 355 -30.52 13.31 5.04
C GLU A 355 -30.82 11.81 5.00
N ALA A 356 -30.13 11.06 4.13
CA ALA A 356 -30.26 9.62 4.06
C ALA A 356 -29.85 8.92 5.36
N ALA A 357 -28.79 9.39 6.03
CA ALA A 357 -28.33 8.83 7.31
C ALA A 357 -29.35 9.03 8.43
N VAL A 358 -30.02 10.19 8.47
CA VAL A 358 -31.15 10.44 9.39
C VAL A 358 -32.33 9.53 9.04
N SER A 359 -32.72 9.46 7.78
CA SER A 359 -33.87 8.65 7.34
C SER A 359 -33.68 7.16 7.65
N ARG A 360 -32.45 6.67 7.64
CA ARG A 360 -32.09 5.27 7.99
C ARG A 360 -31.92 5.06 9.49
N GLY A 361 -32.09 6.09 10.32
CA GLY A 361 -31.93 6.02 11.77
C GLY A 361 -30.48 5.85 12.24
N VAL A 362 -29.50 6.00 11.35
CA VAL A 362 -28.07 5.89 11.67
C VAL A 362 -27.60 7.14 12.43
N LEU A 363 -28.19 8.29 12.13
CA LEU A 363 -27.87 9.57 12.75
C LEU A 363 -29.14 10.22 13.34
N LYS A 364 -29.01 10.89 14.49
CA LYS A 364 -30.12 11.66 15.09
C LYS A 364 -30.23 13.03 14.42
N GLU A 365 -31.44 13.57 14.29
CA GLU A 365 -31.65 14.90 13.64
C GLU A 365 -30.85 16.02 14.32
N ALA A 366 -30.73 16.00 15.65
CA ALA A 366 -29.92 16.98 16.39
C ALA A 366 -28.42 16.90 16.02
N GLU A 367 -27.90 15.69 15.77
CA GLU A 367 -26.53 15.47 15.33
C GLU A 367 -26.34 15.91 13.87
N ALA A 368 -27.34 15.69 13.01
CA ALA A 368 -27.34 16.19 11.64
C ALA A 368 -27.33 17.71 11.60
N ALA A 369 -28.18 18.37 12.40
CA ALA A 369 -28.22 19.82 12.50
C ALA A 369 -26.86 20.42 12.90
N ARG A 370 -26.14 19.77 13.83
CA ARG A 370 -24.77 20.17 14.20
C ARG A 370 -23.81 20.04 13.01
N LEU A 371 -23.81 18.91 12.32
CA LEU A 371 -22.94 18.68 11.15
C LEU A 371 -23.24 19.65 10.00
N ARG A 372 -24.51 20.07 9.81
CA ARG A 372 -24.87 21.13 8.85
C ARG A 372 -24.30 22.48 9.27
N ALA A 373 -24.40 22.83 10.56
CA ALA A 373 -23.90 24.09 11.10
C ALA A 373 -22.37 24.19 11.08
N GLU A 374 -21.67 23.06 11.25
CA GLU A 374 -20.22 22.92 11.12
C GLU A 374 -19.73 22.91 9.65
N GLY A 375 -20.63 23.08 8.67
CA GLY A 375 -20.28 23.27 7.27
C GLY A 375 -19.97 22.00 6.49
N ALA A 376 -20.48 20.83 6.92
CA ALA A 376 -20.16 19.53 6.32
C ALA A 376 -18.65 19.19 6.27
N GLU A 377 -17.84 19.91 7.05
CA GLU A 377 -16.47 19.56 7.44
C GLU A 377 -16.49 18.85 8.80
N GLY A 378 -17.33 17.82 8.96
CA GLY A 378 -17.46 17.07 10.20
C GLY A 378 -16.54 15.85 10.22
N SER A 379 -15.55 15.82 11.11
CA SER A 379 -14.82 14.60 11.45
C SER A 379 -15.67 13.79 12.43
N ILE A 380 -15.92 12.51 12.14
CA ILE A 380 -16.36 11.59 13.19
C ILE A 380 -15.13 11.30 14.05
N VAL A 381 -14.85 12.16 15.04
CA VAL A 381 -13.95 11.81 16.13
C VAL A 381 -14.71 10.82 17.00
N VAL A 382 -14.41 9.54 16.85
CA VAL A 382 -14.79 8.55 17.86
C VAL A 382 -13.98 8.86 19.11
N ARG A 383 -14.63 9.56 20.05
CA ARG A 383 -14.12 9.70 21.42
C ARG A 383 -14.00 8.29 22.00
N ALA A 384 -12.78 7.75 22.05
CA ALA A 384 -12.48 6.71 23.03
C ALA A 384 -12.82 7.29 24.40
N GLY A 385 -13.72 6.61 25.11
CA GLY A 385 -14.14 7.01 26.45
C GLY A 385 -12.95 6.99 27.40
N VAL A 386 -12.32 8.14 27.62
CA VAL A 386 -11.48 8.38 28.79
C VAL A 386 -12.44 8.43 29.98
N ARG A 387 -12.61 7.27 30.64
CA ARG A 387 -13.04 7.27 32.04
C ARG A 387 -11.88 7.89 32.82
N GLY A 388 -12.13 9.06 33.38
CA GLY A 388 -11.14 9.79 34.14
C GLY A 388 -10.76 9.09 35.44
N ALA A 389 -9.59 9.46 35.96
CA ALA A 389 -9.41 9.86 37.35
C ALA A 389 -8.04 10.53 37.47
N VAL A 390 -8.08 11.80 37.88
CA VAL A 390 -7.11 12.63 38.64
C VAL A 390 -5.63 12.50 38.30
#